data_AF-F3MBQ9-F1
#
_entry.id   AF-F3MBQ9-F1
#
_cell.length_a   1.000
_cell.length_b   1.000
_cell.length_c   1.000
_cell.angle_alpha   90.00
_cell.angle_beta   90.00
_cell.angle_gamma   90.00
#
_symmetry.space_group_name_H-M   'P 1'
#
loop_
_entity.id
_entity.type
_entity.pdbx_description
1 polymer ?
#
loop_
_entity_poly.entity_id
_entity_poly.type
_entity_poly.pdbx_seq_one_letter_code
_entity_poly.pdbx_strand_id
1 'polypeptide(L)'
;MHIVKKIGLLSLIVSIVAGLLFLKPTGVVYASSPTATIVVADTTLSIGETSLVMITFSEAVTGFTLADLTVANGTLSGLSS
;
A
#
# COMPACT_ATOMS: atom_id res chain seq x y z
N MET A 1 -8.56 -41.73 54.96
CA MET A 1 -8.64 -42.52 53.70
C MET A 1 -10.12 -42.60 53.36
N HIS A 2 -10.72 -41.89 52.40
CA HIS A 2 -10.30 -41.49 51.05
C HIS A 2 -10.93 -40.15 50.63
N ILE A 3 -10.16 -39.40 49.84
CA ILE A 3 -10.55 -38.20 49.07
C ILE A 3 -11.12 -38.64 47.72
N VAL A 4 -12.25 -38.08 47.26
CA VAL A 4 -12.68 -37.94 45.84
C VAL A 4 -13.99 -37.12 45.82
N LYS A 5 -14.26 -36.07 45.03
CA LYS A 5 -13.55 -35.25 44.04
C LYS A 5 -14.45 -33.99 43.82
N LYS A 6 -13.93 -32.76 43.88
CA LYS A 6 -14.73 -31.55 43.57
C LYS A 6 -15.30 -31.66 42.13
N ILE A 7 -16.63 -31.70 41.97
CA ILE A 7 -17.30 -31.80 40.66
C ILE A 7 -18.33 -30.68 40.43
N GLY A 8 -17.94 -29.43 40.64
CA GLY A 8 -18.84 -28.31 40.38
C GLY A 8 -18.10 -26.98 40.26
N LEU A 9 -17.30 -26.84 39.21
CA LEU A 9 -16.76 -25.54 38.80
C LEU A 9 -17.91 -24.70 38.22
N LEU A 10 -18.62 -23.97 39.08
CA LEU A 10 -19.59 -22.96 38.65
C LEU A 10 -18.82 -21.65 38.36
N SER A 11 -18.24 -21.54 37.17
CA SER A 11 -17.59 -20.29 36.72
C SER A 11 -18.60 -19.41 35.98
N LEU A 12 -19.12 -18.40 36.68
CA LEU A 12 -20.13 -17.47 36.18
C LEU A 12 -19.63 -16.03 36.33
N ILE A 13 -18.57 -15.61 35.60
CA ILE A 13 -18.25 -14.16 35.50
C ILE A 13 -17.41 -13.68 34.30
N VAL A 14 -16.85 -14.53 33.42
CA VAL A 14 -15.86 -14.05 32.40
C VAL A 14 -16.09 -14.62 31.00
N SER A 15 -17.25 -14.41 30.37
CA SER A 15 -17.39 -14.78 28.94
C SER A 15 -18.26 -13.88 28.06
N ILE A 16 -19.20 -13.09 28.60
CA ILE A 16 -19.98 -12.17 27.76
C ILE A 16 -19.21 -10.86 27.46
N VAL A 17 -18.37 -10.39 28.39
CA VAL A 17 -17.53 -9.19 28.18
C VAL A 17 -16.38 -9.48 27.20
N ALA A 18 -15.90 -10.74 27.11
CA ALA A 18 -14.89 -11.14 26.12
C ALA A 18 -15.43 -11.00 24.68
N GLY A 19 -16.63 -11.49 24.39
CA GLY A 19 -17.23 -11.37 23.05
C GLY A 19 -17.45 -9.92 22.59
N LEU A 20 -17.55 -8.96 23.53
CA LEU A 20 -17.70 -7.53 23.25
C LEU A 20 -16.38 -6.74 23.32
N LEU A 21 -15.32 -7.31 23.90
CA LEU A 21 -13.99 -6.67 24.02
C LEU A 21 -12.93 -7.25 23.06
N PHE A 22 -13.17 -8.42 22.44
CA PHE A 22 -12.31 -8.95 21.37
C PHE A 22 -12.76 -8.40 20.00
N LEU A 23 -12.39 -7.14 19.78
CA LEU A 23 -12.08 -6.48 18.51
C LEU A 23 -12.84 -6.99 17.27
N LYS A 24 -13.75 -6.16 16.76
CA LYS A 24 -13.74 -5.97 15.30
C LYS A 24 -12.35 -5.44 14.99
N PRO A 25 -11.50 -6.10 14.21
CA PRO A 25 -10.35 -5.41 13.66
C PRO A 25 -10.96 -4.30 12.81
N THR A 26 -10.95 -3.06 13.28
CA THR A 26 -11.02 -1.92 12.38
C THR A 26 -9.65 -1.85 11.73
N GLY A 27 -9.33 -2.89 10.96
CA GLY A 27 -8.16 -2.98 10.11
C GLY A 27 -8.38 -1.99 8.99
N VAL A 28 -8.30 -0.71 9.31
CA VAL A 28 -7.96 0.29 8.31
C VAL A 28 -6.50 0.02 8.02
N VAL A 29 -6.26 -0.96 7.14
CA VAL A 29 -4.95 -1.17 6.54
C VAL A 29 -4.82 -0.01 5.57
N TYR A 30 -4.13 1.05 6.01
CA TYR A 30 -3.68 2.06 5.07
C TYR A 30 -2.68 1.38 4.15
N ALA A 31 -3.10 1.10 2.91
CA ALA A 31 -2.17 0.65 1.90
C ALA A 31 -1.08 1.75 1.75
N SER A 32 0.18 1.34 1.74
CA SER A 32 1.26 2.25 1.39
C SER A 32 0.99 2.80 0.00
N SER A 33 1.10 4.13 -0.17
CA SER A 33 0.94 4.73 -1.50
C SER A 33 1.96 4.14 -2.48
N PRO A 34 1.59 3.92 -3.75
CA PRO A 34 2.54 3.52 -4.77
C PRO A 34 3.71 4.50 -4.81
N THR A 35 4.92 3.97 -4.89
CA THR A 35 6.13 4.77 -5.12
C THR A 35 6.51 4.69 -6.59
N ALA A 36 7.20 5.71 -7.09
CA ALA A 36 7.70 5.75 -8.45
C ALA A 36 9.21 5.98 -8.44
N THR A 37 9.93 5.25 -9.28
CA THR A 37 11.33 5.52 -9.62
C THR A 37 11.38 6.05 -11.05
N ILE A 38 12.13 7.13 -11.26
CA ILE A 38 12.28 7.76 -12.56
C ILE A 38 13.74 7.64 -12.99
N VAL A 39 13.95 7.11 -14.18
CA VAL A 39 15.26 7.03 -14.83
C VAL A 39 15.20 7.79 -16.14
N VAL A 40 16.16 8.68 -16.35
CA VAL A 40 16.35 9.41 -17.61
C VAL A 40 17.62 8.87 -18.25
N ALA A 41 17.51 8.38 -19.49
CA ALA A 41 18.63 7.72 -20.17
C ALA A 41 19.78 8.70 -20.47
N ASP A 42 19.44 9.91 -20.89
CA ASP A 42 20.37 11.02 -21.14
C ASP A 42 19.84 12.31 -20.53
N THR A 43 20.65 12.95 -19.68
CA THR A 43 20.35 14.21 -19.01
C THR A 43 20.94 15.43 -19.73
N THR A 44 21.73 15.21 -20.78
CA THR A 44 22.46 16.23 -21.55
C THR A 44 21.99 16.22 -23.00
N LEU A 45 20.79 16.76 -23.23
CA LEU A 45 20.21 16.84 -24.57
C LEU A 45 20.66 18.09 -25.32
N SER A 46 21.07 17.90 -26.57
CA SER A 46 21.28 18.97 -27.54
C SER A 46 19.97 19.32 -28.26
N ILE A 47 19.97 20.43 -29.01
CA ILE A 47 18.80 20.88 -29.77
C ILE A 47 18.38 19.80 -30.77
N GLY A 48 17.12 19.38 -30.70
CA GLY A 48 16.53 18.39 -31.60
C GLY A 48 16.71 16.94 -31.15
N GLU A 49 17.39 16.69 -30.03
CA GLU A 49 17.53 15.35 -29.47
C GLU A 49 16.37 14.99 -28.54
N THR A 50 16.19 13.69 -28.32
CA THR A 50 15.17 13.14 -27.41
C THR A 50 15.80 12.10 -26.48
N SER A 51 15.39 12.08 -25.22
CA SER A 51 15.81 11.10 -24.22
C SER A 51 14.64 10.22 -23.81
N LEU A 52 14.90 8.95 -23.56
CA LEU A 52 13.91 8.06 -22.96
C LEU A 52 13.82 8.33 -21.45
N VAL A 53 12.59 8.51 -20.98
CA VAL A 53 12.25 8.60 -19.56
C VAL A 53 11.45 7.37 -19.19
N MET A 54 12.01 6.55 -18.29
CA MET A 54 11.37 5.35 -17.78
C MET A 54 10.86 5.60 -16.37
N ILE A 55 9.58 5.33 -16.14
CA ILE A 55 8.94 5.45 -14.83
C ILE A 55 8.51 4.06 -14.40
N THR A 56 8.97 3.64 -13.22
CA THR A 56 8.63 2.34 -12.64
C THR A 56 7.86 2.56 -11.35
N PHE A 57 6.65 2.04 -11.30
CA PHE A 57 5.82 2.08 -10.10
C PHE A 57 6.01 0.82 -9.27
N SER A 58 5.94 0.94 -7.94
CA SER A 58 6.03 -0.21 -7.03
C SER A 58 4.79 -1.10 -7.06
N GLU A 59 3.68 -0.56 -7.52
CA GLU A 59 2.39 -1.24 -7.68
C GLU A 59 1.71 -0.74 -8.97
N ALA A 60 0.74 -1.49 -9.49
CA ALA A 60 0.01 -1.07 -10.68
C ALA A 60 -0.72 0.25 -10.42
N VAL A 61 -0.49 1.23 -11.30
CA VAL A 61 -1.18 2.53 -11.27
C VAL A 61 -2.16 2.63 -12.43
N THR A 62 -3.31 3.25 -12.18
CA THR A 62 -4.36 3.44 -13.19
C THR A 62 -4.58 4.93 -13.43
N GLY A 63 -4.84 5.30 -14.68
CA GLY A 63 -5.16 6.69 -15.03
C GLY A 63 -3.96 7.63 -15.08
N PHE A 64 -2.73 7.11 -15.02
CA PHE A 64 -1.52 7.88 -15.23
C PHE A 64 -1.36 8.23 -16.72
N THR A 65 -1.23 9.52 -17.02
CA THR A 65 -1.17 10.06 -18.38
C THR A 65 -0.12 11.15 -18.51
N LEU A 66 0.12 11.62 -19.75
CA LEU A 66 1.02 12.76 -19.98
C LEU A 66 0.53 14.07 -19.35
N ALA A 67 -0.76 14.21 -19.07
CA ALA A 67 -1.31 15.40 -18.42
C ALA A 67 -0.89 15.52 -16.94
N ASP A 68 -0.48 14.40 -16.33
CA ASP A 68 0.01 14.35 -14.95
C ASP A 68 1.49 14.76 -14.83
N LEU A 69 2.16 14.99 -15.96
CA LEU A 69 3.58 15.36 -16.04
C LEU A 69 3.73 16.81 -16.50
N THR A 70 4.62 17.54 -15.83
CA THR A 70 5.00 18.90 -16.24
C THR A 70 6.46 18.92 -16.66
N VAL A 71 6.75 19.61 -17.76
CA VAL A 71 8.11 19.81 -18.26
C VAL A 71 8.29 21.29 -18.55
N ALA A 72 9.36 21.89 -18.01
CA ALA A 72 9.56 23.33 -18.07
C ALA A 72 9.96 23.82 -19.47
N ASN A 73 10.75 23.04 -20.22
CA ASN A 73 11.41 23.49 -21.45
C ASN A 73 11.48 22.40 -22.53
N GLY A 74 10.42 21.62 -22.68
CA GLY A 74 10.38 20.51 -23.65
C GLY A 74 8.98 20.01 -23.91
N THR A 75 8.87 18.95 -24.71
CA THR A 75 7.62 18.23 -24.96
C THR A 75 7.78 16.78 -24.52
N LEU A 76 6.79 16.27 -23.80
CA LEU A 76 6.69 14.85 -23.50
C LEU A 76 5.77 14.20 -24.54
N SER A 77 6.16 13.04 -25.06
CA SER A 77 5.38 12.30 -26.05
C SER A 77 5.65 10.80 -25.95
N GLY A 78 4.78 10.00 -26.57
CA GLY A 78 5.02 8.56 -26.69
C GLY A 78 4.94 7.76 -25.38
N LEU A 79 4.09 8.17 -24.42
CA LEU A 79 3.86 7.39 -23.20
C LEU A 79 3.28 6.02 -23.54
N SER A 80 3.96 4.96 -23.10
CA SER A 80 3.55 3.56 -23.23
C SER A 80 3.85 2.78 -21.95
N SER A 81 3.01 1.79 -21.62
CA SER A 81 3.14 0.90 -20.45
C SER A 81 3.76 -0.45 -20.80
#